data_AF-A0A9Q4L4N6-F1
#
_entry.id   AF-A0A9Q4L4N6-F1
#
_cell.length_a   1.000
_cell.length_b   1.000
_cell.length_c   1.000
_cell.angle_alpha   90.00
_cell.angle_beta   90.00
_cell.angle_gamma   90.00
#
_symmetry.space_group_name_H-M   'P 1'
#
loop_
_entity.id
_entity.type
_entity.pdbx_description
1 polymer ?
#
loop_
_entity_poly.entity_id
_entity_poly.type
_entity_poly.pdbx_seq_one_letter_code
_entity_poly.pdbx_strand_id
1 'polypeptide(L)'
;MSDKASIPQPQAVSSYIEDGARIAAILIIWGVISAVFTYGVSDLGLPFEQLWLQLGQVFAVTGVLNAVLYLLYRATDYWHNTV
;
A
#
# COMPACT_ATOMS: atom_id res chain seq x y z
N MET A 1 -13.21 45.46 -9.54
CA MET A 1 -13.95 44.18 -9.67
C MET A 1 -13.19 43.18 -8.81
N SER A 2 -13.79 42.68 -7.73
CA SER A 2 -13.10 41.84 -6.75
C SER A 2 -12.78 40.47 -7.31
N ASP A 3 -11.48 40.16 -7.42
CA ASP A 3 -10.99 38.80 -7.56
C ASP A 3 -11.38 38.03 -6.30
N LYS A 4 -12.43 37.21 -6.40
CA LYS A 4 -12.73 36.21 -5.39
C LYS A 4 -11.60 35.19 -5.47
N ALA A 5 -10.76 35.14 -4.44
CA ALA A 5 -9.89 33.99 -4.19
C ALA A 5 -10.79 32.74 -4.19
N SER A 6 -10.70 31.93 -5.24
CA SER A 6 -11.37 30.63 -5.33
C SER A 6 -10.81 29.76 -4.22
N ILE A 7 -11.53 29.65 -3.12
CA ILE A 7 -11.19 28.72 -2.04
C ILE A 7 -11.23 27.32 -2.65
N PRO A 8 -10.14 26.52 -2.58
CA PRO A 8 -10.13 25.16 -3.07
C PRO A 8 -11.28 24.39 -2.43
N GLN A 9 -12.16 23.80 -3.25
CA GLN A 9 -13.25 23.00 -2.71
C GLN A 9 -12.66 21.81 -1.94
N PRO A 10 -13.08 21.56 -0.69
CA PRO A 10 -12.61 20.41 0.06
C PRO A 10 -12.89 19.14 -0.74
N GLN A 11 -11.86 18.34 -1.06
CA GLN A 11 -12.06 17.04 -1.69
C GLN A 11 -13.04 16.21 -0.85
N ALA A 12 -14.00 15.58 -1.52
CA ALA A 12 -15.01 14.77 -0.87
C ALA A 12 -14.34 13.69 -0.03
N VAL A 13 -14.80 13.52 1.23
CA VAL A 13 -14.28 12.49 2.16
C VAL A 13 -14.23 11.09 1.53
N SER A 14 -15.11 10.83 0.55
CA SER A 14 -15.11 9.61 -0.27
C SER A 14 -13.78 9.31 -0.97
N SER A 15 -13.05 10.33 -1.47
CA SER A 15 -11.76 10.10 -2.16
C SER A 15 -10.70 9.60 -1.19
N TYR A 16 -10.72 10.08 0.06
CA TYR A 16 -9.80 9.63 1.09
C TYR A 16 -10.06 8.17 1.52
N ILE A 17 -11.33 7.78 1.59
CA ILE A 17 -11.73 6.40 1.92
C ILE A 17 -11.33 5.44 0.80
N GLU A 18 -11.51 5.83 -0.45
CA GLU A 18 -11.11 5.02 -1.61
C GLU A 18 -9.59 4.77 -1.62
N ASP A 19 -8.79 5.79 -1.32
CA ASP A 19 -7.33 5.65 -1.23
C ASP A 19 -6.90 4.75 -0.07
N GLY A 20 -7.53 4.91 1.10
CA GLY A 20 -7.29 4.06 2.25
C GLY A 20 -7.64 2.60 1.96
N ALA A 21 -8.75 2.35 1.26
CA ALA A 21 -9.14 1.01 0.82
C ALA A 21 -8.12 0.40 -0.15
N ARG A 22 -7.52 1.22 -1.03
CA ARG A 22 -6.52 0.76 -2.00
C ARG A 22 -5.20 0.39 -1.32
N ILE A 23 -4.75 1.18 -0.35
CA ILE A 23 -3.60 0.85 0.51
C ILE A 23 -3.87 -0.43 1.29
N ALA A 24 -5.05 -0.54 1.91
CA ALA A 24 -5.45 -1.74 2.66
C ALA A 24 -5.45 -2.98 1.76
N ALA A 25 -5.96 -2.87 0.53
CA ALA A 25 -5.93 -3.97 -0.43
C ALA A 25 -4.51 -4.40 -0.79
N ILE A 26 -3.59 -3.45 -1.04
CA ILE A 26 -2.16 -3.75 -1.29
C ILE A 26 -1.58 -4.51 -0.08
N LEU A 27 -1.75 -3.98 1.13
CA LEU A 27 -1.22 -4.62 2.34
C LEU A 27 -1.83 -6.00 2.59
N ILE A 28 -3.12 -6.18 2.35
CA ILE A 28 -3.80 -7.48 2.50
C ILE A 28 -3.26 -8.48 1.49
N ILE A 29 -3.17 -8.12 0.21
CA ILE A 29 -2.70 -9.05 -0.84
C ILE A 29 -1.27 -9.50 -0.54
N TRP A 30 -0.37 -8.55 -0.29
CA TRP A 30 1.03 -8.88 0.00
C TRP A 30 1.22 -9.55 1.35
N GLY A 31 0.42 -9.18 2.35
CA GLY A 31 0.39 -9.84 3.66
C GLY A 31 -0.07 -11.29 3.57
N VAL A 32 -1.10 -11.59 2.77
CA VAL A 32 -1.57 -12.96 2.52
C VAL A 32 -0.51 -13.77 1.79
N ILE A 33 0.10 -13.22 0.74
CA ILE A 33 1.19 -13.88 0.00
C ILE A 33 2.34 -14.21 0.95
N SER A 34 2.77 -13.22 1.75
CA SER A 34 3.82 -13.41 2.75
C SER A 34 3.45 -14.49 3.77
N ALA A 35 2.24 -14.44 4.34
CA ALA A 35 1.78 -15.41 5.32
C ALA A 35 1.73 -16.85 4.76
N VAL A 36 1.32 -17.02 3.50
CA VAL A 36 1.35 -18.33 2.83
C VAL A 36 2.78 -18.87 2.72
N PHE A 37 3.75 -18.03 2.35
CA PHE A 37 5.15 -18.46 2.26
C PHE A 37 5.80 -18.67 3.63
N THR A 38 5.44 -17.87 4.64
CA THR A 38 6.03 -17.97 5.97
C THR A 38 5.46 -19.12 6.79
N TYR A 39 4.13 -19.30 6.78
CA TYR A 39 3.45 -20.29 7.62
C TYR A 39 2.99 -21.53 6.83
N GLY A 40 2.61 -21.36 5.57
CA GLY A 40 2.16 -22.47 4.74
C GLY A 40 3.29 -23.42 4.34
N VAL A 41 4.52 -22.92 4.24
CA VAL A 41 5.69 -23.74 3.86
C VAL A 41 6.40 -24.36 5.07
N SER A 42 6.42 -23.68 6.21
CA SER A 42 7.05 -24.20 7.44
C SER A 42 6.42 -25.52 7.92
N ASP A 43 5.14 -25.76 7.61
CA ASP A 43 4.43 -26.98 8.04
C ASP A 43 4.55 -28.14 7.05
N LEU A 44 5.08 -27.89 5.84
CA LEU A 44 5.15 -28.87 4.75
C LEU A 44 6.48 -29.64 4.69
N GLY A 45 7.46 -29.31 5.53
CA GLY A 45 8.76 -29.99 5.59
C GLY A 45 9.53 -29.95 4.26
N LEU A 46 9.33 -28.90 3.45
CA LEU A 46 9.91 -28.78 2.12
C LEU A 46 11.43 -28.59 2.19
N PRO A 47 12.19 -29.15 1.23
CA PRO A 47 13.61 -28.83 1.10
C PRO A 47 13.76 -27.31 0.87
N PHE A 48 14.80 -26.72 1.45
CA PHE A 48 15.08 -25.28 1.40
C PHE A 48 14.05 -24.40 2.13
N GLU A 49 13.48 -24.87 3.24
CA GLU A 49 12.57 -24.11 4.11
C GLU A 49 13.06 -22.67 4.41
N GLN A 50 14.36 -22.51 4.62
CA GLN A 50 14.99 -21.21 4.87
C GLN A 50 14.88 -20.24 3.67
N LEU A 51 14.91 -20.75 2.43
CA LEU A 51 14.72 -19.97 1.21
C LEU A 51 13.26 -19.50 1.10
N TRP A 52 12.31 -20.36 1.45
CA TRP A 52 10.88 -20.03 1.44
C TRP A 52 10.50 -19.00 2.50
N LEU A 53 11.07 -19.11 3.70
CA LEU A 53 10.90 -18.09 4.75
C LEU A 53 11.47 -16.74 4.32
N GLN A 54 12.64 -16.73 3.68
CA GLN A 54 13.25 -15.51 3.12
C GLN A 54 12.37 -14.89 2.03
N LEU A 55 11.80 -15.72 1.13
CA LEU A 55 10.84 -15.25 0.14
C LEU A 55 9.63 -14.58 0.80
N GLY A 56 9.02 -15.22 1.82
CA GLY A 56 7.92 -14.63 2.58
C GLY A 56 8.25 -13.26 3.18
N GLN A 57 9.48 -13.09 3.69
CA GLN A 57 9.96 -11.80 4.19
C GLN A 57 10.16 -10.77 3.07
N VAL A 58 10.71 -11.16 1.92
CA VAL A 58 10.85 -10.29 0.75
C VAL A 58 9.48 -9.83 0.25
N PHE A 59 8.49 -10.73 0.19
CA PHE A 59 7.11 -10.37 -0.17
C PHE A 59 6.51 -9.36 0.83
N ALA A 60 6.72 -9.55 2.14
CA ALA A 60 6.25 -8.59 3.15
C ALA A 60 6.87 -7.20 2.94
N VAL A 61 8.20 -7.13 2.82
CA VAL A 61 8.93 -5.87 2.60
C VAL A 61 8.51 -5.20 1.30
N THR A 62 8.34 -5.97 0.23
CA THR A 62 7.89 -5.46 -1.07
C THR A 62 6.47 -4.91 -0.99
N GLY A 63 5.57 -5.59 -0.28
CA GLY A 63 4.20 -5.12 -0.05
C GLY A 63 4.14 -3.81 0.72
N VAL A 64 4.91 -3.71 1.82
CA VAL A 64 5.03 -2.48 2.61
C VAL A 64 5.60 -1.35 1.75
N LEU A 65 6.69 -1.61 1.02
CA LEU A 65 7.30 -0.62 0.13
C LEU A 65 6.30 -0.15 -0.94
N ASN A 66 5.53 -1.06 -1.54
CA ASN A 66 4.53 -0.72 -2.54
C ASN A 66 3.42 0.18 -1.95
N ALA A 67 2.92 -0.15 -0.76
CA ALA A 67 1.96 0.68 -0.06
C ALA A 67 2.51 2.08 0.27
N VAL A 68 3.77 2.17 0.70
CA VAL A 68 4.45 3.45 0.96
C VAL A 68 4.63 4.25 -0.33
N LEU A 69 5.05 3.64 -1.42
CA LEU A 69 5.21 4.30 -2.72
C LEU A 69 3.86 4.81 -3.25
N TYR A 70 2.79 4.04 -3.10
CA TYR A 70 1.44 4.49 -3.45
C TYR A 70 1.04 5.71 -2.63
N LEU A 71 1.29 5.69 -1.31
CA LEU A 71 1.00 6.80 -0.42
C LEU A 71 1.80 8.06 -0.82
N LEU A 72 3.08 7.92 -1.17
CA LEU A 72 3.93 9.03 -1.59
C LEU A 72 3.52 9.60 -2.94
N TYR A 73 3.21 8.75 -3.93
CA TYR A 73 2.65 9.16 -5.21
C TYR A 73 1.39 9.98 -4.98
N ARG A 74 0.48 9.47 -4.14
CA ARG A 74 -0.80 10.13 -3.86
C ARG A 74 -0.63 11.44 -3.10
N ALA A 75 0.25 11.50 -2.11
CA ALA A 75 0.58 12.74 -1.42
C ALA A 75 1.15 13.80 -2.36
N THR A 76 1.98 13.38 -3.32
CA THR A 76 2.56 14.26 -4.34
C THR A 76 1.49 14.75 -5.33
N ASP A 77 0.60 13.86 -5.76
CA ASP A 77 -0.56 14.21 -6.60
C ASP A 77 -1.49 15.20 -5.90
N TYR A 78 -1.79 14.99 -4.61
CA TYR A 78 -2.54 15.96 -3.82
C TYR A 78 -1.85 17.32 -3.74
N TRP A 79 -0.54 17.33 -3.46
CA TRP A 79 0.23 18.56 -3.41
C TRP A 79 0.20 19.31 -4.74
N HIS A 80 0.39 18.61 -5.86
CA HIS A 80 0.35 19.21 -7.19
C HIS A 80 -1.02 19.76 -7.56
N ASN A 81 -2.10 19.06 -7.19
CA ASN A 81 -3.47 19.50 -7.45
C ASN A 81 -3.94 20.63 -6.50
N THR A 82 -3.18 20.95 -5.46
CA THR A 82 -3.50 22.02 -4.49
C THR A 82 -2.75 23.34 -4.77
N VAL A 83 -1.67 23.29 -5.56
CA VAL A 83 -0.83 24.46 -5.93
C VAL A 83 -1.31 25.13 -7.22
#